data_AF-A0A9X3J0C8-F1
#
_entry.id   AF-A0A9X3J0C8-F1
#
_cell.length_a   1.000
_cell.length_b   1.000
_cell.length_c   1.000
_cell.angle_alpha   90.00
_cell.angle_beta   90.00
_cell.angle_gamma   90.00
#
_symmetry.space_group_name_H-M   'P 1'
#
loop_
_entity.id
_entity.type
_entity.pdbx_description
1 polymer ?
#
loop_
_entity_poly.entity_id
_entity_poly.type
_entity_poly.pdbx_seq_one_letter_code
_entity_poly.pdbx_strand_id
1 'polypeptide(L)'
;MVELARSAPRLRPESVFAAYLAEFQALCASHGAELVVVALPLDVQVDGGEWAKYGVAQGPDMRSSQSLLTDLVAEAEALRIRSVDATAALRAAQPGAFLDGDFHMSARGHEAVAEVLAERLGRPLPPRAPEPGMPQGTGYAPTQRAWEAAEAVPFAGWATGTAQHLGGWLKLRLSAPDDVEPVREIEVIEGGSPAAMRMTTATGMTLVTPLVVGAPLMAHLYRLDGGGELQIRWQGERLQVEVRARPEAPERRLTFTRPPDALCRCDVCDEMWGDAALFPACEAAHSGAGEEACEALLGCVRHDPLFAPGCPEGQVHAFASNACFTSCDEENPCEKGRCTAWHGAAVCVSEG
;
A
#
# COMPACT_ATOMS: atom_id res chain seq x y z
N MET A 1 3.06 -9.79 30.45
CA MET A 1 3.87 -8.75 29.80
C MET A 1 5.18 -9.38 29.35
N VAL A 2 5.12 -10.17 28.28
CA VAL A 2 6.29 -10.71 27.59
C VAL A 2 6.38 -9.97 26.26
N GLU A 3 7.61 -9.61 25.95
CA GLU A 3 8.07 -8.66 24.96
C GLU A 3 7.71 -9.10 23.53
N LEU A 4 6.61 -8.55 22.99
CA LEU A 4 6.31 -8.57 21.54
C LEU A 4 7.22 -7.56 20.83
N ALA A 5 8.52 -7.79 20.87
CA ALA A 5 9.44 -7.21 19.90
C ALA A 5 9.24 -7.96 18.57
N ARG A 6 8.11 -7.68 17.90
CA ARG A 6 7.99 -7.90 16.46
C ARG A 6 9.22 -7.27 15.83
N SER A 7 9.94 -8.04 15.00
CA SER A 7 11.10 -7.59 14.26
C SER A 7 10.73 -6.38 13.40
N ALA A 8 10.78 -5.18 13.99
CA ALA A 8 10.86 -3.95 13.23
C ALA A 8 12.05 -4.15 12.28
N PRO A 9 11.89 -3.85 10.97
CA PRO A 9 13.01 -3.92 10.05
C PRO A 9 14.15 -3.13 10.69
N ARG A 10 15.29 -3.80 10.90
CA ARG A 10 16.46 -3.13 11.46
C ARG A 10 16.74 -1.95 10.55
N LEU A 11 16.65 -0.75 11.10
CA LEU A 11 16.99 0.48 10.38
C LEU A 11 18.40 0.26 9.81
N ARG A 12 18.50 0.24 8.48
CA ARG A 12 19.79 0.22 7.80
C ARG A 12 20.53 1.49 8.25
N PRO A 13 21.82 1.40 8.62
CA PRO A 13 22.62 2.58 8.86
C PRO A 13 22.54 3.52 7.65
N GLU A 14 22.61 4.83 7.89
CA GLU A 14 22.61 5.81 6.82
C GLU A 14 23.76 5.52 5.83
N SER A 15 23.43 5.49 4.53
CA SER A 15 24.43 5.26 3.50
C SER A 15 25.40 6.43 3.43
N VAL A 16 26.70 6.13 3.32
CA VAL A 16 27.72 7.16 3.08
C VAL A 16 27.59 7.83 1.70
N PHE A 17 26.77 7.26 0.80
CA PHE A 17 26.54 7.77 -0.55
C PHE A 17 25.32 8.70 -0.63
N ALA A 18 24.43 8.69 0.38
CA ALA A 18 23.13 9.37 0.32
C ALA A 18 23.25 10.86 -0.05
N ALA A 19 24.10 11.59 0.68
CA ALA A 19 24.31 13.02 0.45
C ALA A 19 24.86 13.32 -0.96
N TYR A 20 25.84 12.53 -1.41
CA TYR A 20 26.45 12.71 -2.73
C TYR A 20 25.48 12.41 -3.86
N LEU A 21 24.73 11.30 -3.76
CA LEU A 21 23.76 10.93 -4.78
C LEU A 21 22.64 11.97 -4.90
N ALA A 22 22.14 12.49 -3.78
CA ALA A 22 21.15 13.56 -3.78
C ALA A 22 21.70 14.85 -4.43
N GLU A 23 22.93 15.24 -4.11
CA GLU A 23 23.58 16.42 -4.71
C GLU A 23 23.78 16.25 -6.22
N PHE A 24 24.31 15.10 -6.67
CA PHE A 24 24.49 14.82 -8.10
C PHE A 24 23.17 14.72 -8.85
N GLN A 25 22.14 14.12 -8.26
CA GLN A 25 20.82 14.06 -8.87
C GLN A 25 20.25 15.46 -9.07
N ALA A 26 20.35 16.33 -8.07
CA ALA A 26 19.92 17.72 -8.17
C ALA A 26 20.70 18.49 -9.25
N LEU A 27 22.02 18.28 -9.32
CA LEU A 27 22.86 18.87 -10.36
C LEU A 27 22.42 18.43 -11.76
N CYS A 28 22.27 17.12 -12.02
CA CYS A 28 21.80 16.59 -13.29
C CYS A 28 20.42 17.15 -13.66
N ALA A 29 19.48 17.18 -12.72
CA ALA A 29 18.15 17.74 -12.92
C ALA A 29 18.19 19.22 -13.32
N SER A 30 19.07 20.03 -12.70
CA SER A 30 19.24 21.45 -13.04
C SER A 30 19.74 21.70 -14.48
N HIS A 31 20.32 20.66 -15.10
CA HIS A 31 20.81 20.67 -16.47
C HIS A 31 19.94 19.85 -17.44
N GLY A 32 18.78 19.34 -17.00
CA GLY A 32 17.91 18.50 -17.83
C GLY A 32 18.53 17.14 -18.19
N ALA A 33 19.46 16.64 -17.38
CA ALA A 33 20.09 15.33 -17.54
C ALA A 33 19.52 14.32 -16.53
N GLU A 34 19.44 13.06 -16.93
CA GLU A 34 19.20 11.93 -16.02
C GLU A 34 20.53 11.47 -15.41
N LEU A 35 20.54 11.24 -14.09
CA LEU A 35 21.65 10.57 -13.42
C LEU A 35 21.44 9.06 -13.46
N VAL A 36 22.48 8.33 -13.85
CA VAL A 36 22.53 6.86 -13.83
C VAL A 36 23.77 6.42 -13.05
N VAL A 37 23.60 5.53 -12.09
CA VAL A 37 24.66 5.04 -11.19
C VAL A 37 25.08 3.64 -11.61
N VAL A 38 26.36 3.43 -11.87
CA VAL A 38 26.92 2.11 -12.14
C VAL A 38 27.87 1.75 -11.02
N ALA A 39 27.52 0.73 -10.23
CA ALA A 39 28.39 0.16 -9.23
C ALA A 39 29.38 -0.79 -9.93
N LEU A 40 30.63 -0.34 -10.05
CA LEU A 40 31.72 -1.10 -10.65
C LEU A 40 32.56 -1.77 -9.56
N PRO A 41 32.64 -3.11 -9.51
CA PRO A 41 33.54 -3.80 -8.60
C PRO A 41 35.00 -3.70 -9.07
N LEU A 42 35.92 -3.83 -8.12
CA LEU A 42 37.30 -4.19 -8.41
C LEU A 42 37.34 -5.60 -9.00
N ASP A 43 38.28 -5.84 -9.88
CA ASP A 43 38.61 -7.15 -10.44
C ASP A 43 38.71 -8.27 -9.39
N VAL A 44 39.42 -8.03 -8.29
CA VAL A 44 39.60 -8.96 -7.17
C VAL A 44 38.32 -9.17 -6.33
N GLN A 45 37.33 -8.26 -6.44
CA GLN A 45 35.99 -8.49 -5.91
C GLN A 45 35.18 -9.40 -6.84
N VAL A 46 35.42 -9.36 -8.15
CA VAL A 46 34.75 -10.22 -9.14
C VAL A 46 35.27 -11.66 -9.06
N ASP A 47 36.59 -11.81 -9.04
CA ASP A 47 37.32 -13.08 -8.95
C ASP A 47 38.61 -12.92 -8.13
N GLY A 48 38.74 -13.66 -7.03
CA GLY A 48 39.95 -13.63 -6.20
C GLY A 48 41.21 -14.14 -6.90
N GLY A 49 41.06 -14.87 -8.02
CA GLY A 49 42.17 -15.28 -8.87
C GLY A 49 42.92 -14.10 -9.53
N GLU A 50 42.26 -12.94 -9.67
CA GLU A 50 42.85 -11.74 -10.27
C GLU A 50 44.06 -11.23 -9.48
N TRP A 51 44.19 -11.57 -8.19
CA TRP A 51 45.39 -11.25 -7.39
C TRP A 51 46.71 -11.74 -8.02
N ALA A 52 46.65 -12.83 -8.79
CA ALA A 52 47.81 -13.43 -9.44
C ALA A 52 48.50 -12.44 -10.41
N LYS A 53 47.75 -11.57 -11.10
CA LYS A 53 48.34 -10.59 -12.04
C LYS A 53 49.13 -9.49 -11.35
N TYR A 54 48.91 -9.30 -10.05
CA TYR A 54 49.68 -8.39 -9.20
C TYR A 54 50.84 -9.07 -8.48
N GLY A 55 51.14 -10.34 -8.80
CA GLY A 55 52.17 -11.12 -8.12
C GLY A 55 51.80 -11.53 -6.69
N VAL A 56 50.51 -11.51 -6.35
CA VAL A 56 50.00 -11.87 -5.02
C VAL A 56 49.38 -13.27 -5.07
N ALA A 57 50.09 -14.27 -4.55
CA ALA A 57 49.64 -15.67 -4.61
C ALA A 57 48.42 -15.99 -3.70
N GLN A 58 48.24 -15.23 -2.62
CA GLN A 58 47.11 -15.36 -1.69
C GLN A 58 46.68 -13.97 -1.23
N GLY A 59 45.91 -13.28 -2.07
CA GLY A 59 45.38 -11.98 -1.71
C GLY A 59 44.24 -12.06 -0.69
N PRO A 60 43.91 -10.95 -0.01
CA PRO A 60 42.78 -10.90 0.90
C PRO A 60 41.45 -11.15 0.18
N ASP A 61 40.50 -11.76 0.89
CA ASP A 61 39.13 -11.90 0.39
C ASP A 61 38.42 -10.55 0.44
N MET A 62 38.12 -10.00 -0.74
CA MET A 62 37.47 -8.70 -0.88
C MET A 62 35.95 -8.78 -0.97
N ARG A 63 35.33 -9.97 -0.90
CA ARG A 63 33.87 -10.14 -1.08
C ARG A 63 33.05 -9.33 -0.06
N SER A 64 33.51 -9.21 1.19
CA SER A 64 32.80 -8.42 2.20
C SER A 64 32.69 -6.94 1.84
N SER A 65 33.65 -6.40 1.09
CA SER A 65 33.62 -5.00 0.64
C SER A 65 32.59 -4.72 -0.46
N GLN A 66 32.01 -5.76 -1.08
CA GLN A 66 30.88 -5.61 -2.00
C GLN A 66 29.63 -5.05 -1.31
N SER A 67 29.55 -5.09 0.02
CA SER A 67 28.48 -4.43 0.77
C SER A 67 28.36 -2.94 0.44
N LEU A 68 29.48 -2.27 0.09
CA LEU A 68 29.45 -0.86 -0.33
C LEU A 68 28.79 -0.68 -1.70
N LEU A 69 28.96 -1.64 -2.62
CA LEU A 69 28.30 -1.61 -3.93
C LEU A 69 26.79 -1.86 -3.78
N THR A 70 26.42 -2.83 -2.94
CA THR A 70 25.02 -3.07 -2.58
C THR A 70 24.41 -1.84 -1.92
N ASP A 71 25.13 -1.20 -1.01
CA ASP A 71 24.70 0.02 -0.31
C ASP A 71 24.48 1.18 -1.31
N LEU A 72 25.43 1.40 -2.23
CA LEU A 72 25.34 2.40 -3.30
C LEU A 72 24.10 2.19 -4.18
N VAL A 73 23.88 0.96 -4.66
CA VAL A 73 22.76 0.63 -5.55
C VAL A 73 21.43 0.82 -4.83
N ALA A 74 21.31 0.31 -3.60
CA ALA A 74 20.09 0.42 -2.83
C ALA A 74 19.78 1.87 -2.42
N GLU A 75 20.80 2.71 -2.16
CA GLU A 75 20.60 4.14 -1.91
C GLU A 75 20.18 4.89 -3.19
N ALA A 76 20.80 4.59 -4.33
CA ALA A 76 20.39 5.12 -5.61
C ALA A 76 18.93 4.78 -5.93
N GLU A 77 18.50 3.54 -5.68
CA GLU A 77 17.11 3.12 -5.85
C GLU A 77 16.16 3.86 -4.90
N ALA A 78 16.54 4.07 -3.64
CA ALA A 78 15.75 4.85 -2.68
C ALA A 78 15.55 6.31 -3.14
N LEU A 79 16.54 6.89 -3.82
CA LEU A 79 16.49 8.21 -4.44
C LEU A 79 15.85 8.21 -5.83
N ARG A 80 15.34 7.07 -6.32
CA ARG A 80 14.80 6.90 -7.68
C ARG A 80 15.82 7.26 -8.77
N ILE A 81 17.07 6.90 -8.55
CA ILE A 81 18.14 7.00 -9.52
C ILE A 81 18.30 5.63 -10.17
N ARG A 82 18.38 5.60 -11.50
CA ARG A 82 18.61 4.36 -12.22
C ARG A 82 19.98 3.82 -11.86
N SER A 83 20.03 2.58 -11.38
CA SER A 83 21.26 1.96 -10.92
C SER A 83 21.49 0.57 -11.51
N VAL A 84 22.76 0.17 -11.62
CA VAL A 84 23.22 -1.16 -12.05
C VAL A 84 24.38 -1.62 -11.18
N ASP A 85 24.30 -2.85 -10.65
CA ASP A 85 25.45 -3.59 -10.13
C ASP A 85 26.07 -4.44 -11.26
N ALA A 86 27.28 -4.09 -11.70
CA ALA A 86 27.97 -4.77 -12.78
C ALA A 86 28.62 -6.10 -12.37
N THR A 87 28.59 -6.47 -11.09
CA THR A 87 29.37 -7.60 -10.55
C THR A 87 29.03 -8.93 -11.21
N ALA A 88 27.74 -9.22 -11.40
CA ALA A 88 27.31 -10.46 -12.03
C ALA A 88 27.74 -10.54 -13.51
N ALA A 89 27.61 -9.44 -14.25
CA ALA A 89 28.00 -9.34 -15.65
C ALA A 89 29.50 -9.53 -15.83
N LEU A 90 30.31 -8.85 -15.01
CA LEU A 90 31.76 -8.96 -15.05
C LEU A 90 32.24 -10.36 -14.64
N ARG A 91 31.57 -11.02 -13.69
CA ARG A 91 31.87 -12.41 -13.34
C ARG A 91 31.60 -13.36 -14.51
N ALA A 92 30.48 -13.18 -15.21
CA ALA A 92 30.16 -13.98 -16.41
C ALA A 92 31.13 -13.72 -17.57
N ALA A 93 31.76 -12.54 -17.62
CA ALA A 93 32.76 -12.20 -18.62
C ALA A 93 34.16 -12.79 -18.33
N GLN A 94 34.38 -13.42 -17.17
CA GLN A 94 35.67 -14.05 -16.85
C GLN A 94 35.87 -15.40 -17.58
N PRO A 95 37.12 -15.77 -17.89
CA PRO A 95 38.34 -14.97 -17.76
C PRO A 95 38.45 -13.87 -18.84
N GLY A 96 39.15 -12.79 -18.51
CA GLY A 96 39.47 -11.70 -19.43
C GLY A 96 38.52 -10.51 -19.37
N ALA A 97 37.75 -10.35 -18.29
CA ALA A 97 36.95 -9.15 -18.05
C ALA A 97 37.82 -7.91 -17.76
N PHE A 98 39.04 -8.11 -17.25
CA PHE A 98 39.99 -7.06 -16.88
C PHE A 98 41.29 -7.18 -17.65
N LEU A 99 42.07 -6.10 -17.69
CA LEU A 99 43.40 -6.07 -18.30
C LEU A 99 44.41 -6.85 -17.45
N ASP A 100 45.45 -7.37 -18.09
CA ASP A 100 46.55 -8.04 -17.39
C ASP A 100 47.43 -7.01 -16.68
N GLY A 101 47.74 -7.26 -15.40
CA GLY A 101 48.48 -6.34 -14.53
C GLY A 101 47.75 -5.04 -14.15
N ASP A 102 46.48 -4.88 -14.53
CA ASP A 102 45.72 -3.62 -14.37
C ASP A 102 44.26 -3.90 -13.93
N PHE A 103 43.70 -3.07 -13.04
CA PHE A 103 42.35 -3.25 -12.50
C PHE A 103 41.24 -2.76 -13.43
N HIS A 104 41.57 -2.06 -14.52
CA HIS A 104 40.61 -1.58 -15.49
C HIS A 104 40.06 -2.73 -16.35
N MET A 105 38.83 -2.55 -16.84
CA MET A 105 38.16 -3.51 -17.70
C MET A 105 38.87 -3.62 -19.06
N SER A 106 38.86 -4.83 -19.60
CA SER A 106 39.20 -5.06 -21.01
C SER A 106 38.04 -4.64 -21.92
N ALA A 107 38.21 -4.72 -23.24
CA ALA A 107 37.10 -4.55 -24.18
C ALA A 107 35.93 -5.50 -23.89
N ARG A 108 36.21 -6.74 -23.47
CA ARG A 108 35.19 -7.73 -23.10
C ARG A 108 34.46 -7.33 -21.80
N GLY A 109 35.18 -6.80 -20.82
CA GLY A 109 34.56 -6.28 -19.60
C GLY A 109 33.64 -5.08 -19.89
N HIS A 110 34.10 -4.16 -20.75
CA HIS A 110 33.29 -3.03 -21.21
C HIS A 110 32.03 -3.48 -21.96
N GLU A 111 32.13 -4.47 -22.84
CA GLU A 111 30.97 -5.05 -23.55
C GLU A 111 29.94 -5.62 -22.56
N ALA A 112 30.38 -6.40 -21.58
CA ALA A 112 29.50 -6.98 -20.56
C ALA A 112 28.78 -5.91 -19.71
N VAL A 113 29.48 -4.83 -19.32
CA VAL A 113 28.86 -3.71 -18.60
C VAL A 113 27.89 -2.94 -19.48
N ALA A 114 28.24 -2.71 -20.74
CA ALA A 114 27.39 -2.00 -21.69
C ALA A 114 26.07 -2.73 -21.91
N GLU A 115 26.07 -4.06 -22.01
CA GLU A 115 24.86 -4.88 -22.16
C GLU A 115 23.89 -4.69 -20.98
N VAL A 116 24.35 -4.88 -19.74
CA VAL A 116 23.49 -4.74 -18.56
C VAL A 116 23.05 -3.29 -18.31
N LEU A 117 23.89 -2.32 -18.66
CA LEU A 117 23.54 -0.90 -18.61
C LEU A 117 22.46 -0.57 -19.65
N ALA A 118 22.59 -1.06 -20.88
CA ALA A 118 21.60 -0.84 -21.93
C ALA A 118 20.25 -1.48 -21.57
N GLU A 119 20.26 -2.71 -21.05
CA GLU A 119 19.07 -3.38 -20.52
C GLU A 119 18.41 -2.54 -19.41
N ARG A 120 19.20 -2.05 -18.46
CA ARG A 120 18.67 -1.22 -17.39
C ARG A 120 18.07 0.06 -17.93
N LEU A 121 18.75 0.77 -18.85
CA LEU A 121 18.25 2.01 -19.47
C LEU A 121 16.94 1.80 -20.23
N GLY A 122 16.71 0.61 -20.78
CA GLY A 122 15.47 0.27 -21.49
C GLY A 122 14.25 -0.01 -20.59
N ARG A 123 14.40 -0.07 -19.26
CA ARG A 123 13.30 -0.33 -18.32
C ARG A 123 12.80 0.97 -17.67
N PRO A 124 11.53 1.11 -17.29
CA PRO A 124 11.12 2.24 -16.44
C PRO A 124 11.79 2.16 -15.06
N LEU A 125 11.85 3.28 -14.34
CA LEU A 125 12.17 3.24 -12.91
C LEU A 125 10.99 2.61 -12.16
N PRO A 126 11.21 1.87 -11.06
CA PRO A 126 10.11 1.50 -10.18
C PRO A 126 9.35 2.76 -9.73
N PRO A 127 8.01 2.68 -9.57
CA PRO A 127 7.22 3.79 -9.05
C PRO A 127 7.73 4.22 -7.67
N ARG A 128 7.54 5.50 -7.33
CA ARG A 128 7.84 6.00 -5.98
C ARG A 128 6.99 5.25 -4.97
N ALA A 129 7.62 4.75 -3.90
CA ALA A 129 6.88 4.25 -2.75
C ALA A 129 6.28 5.43 -1.97
N PRO A 130 5.05 5.31 -1.43
CA PRO A 130 4.49 6.30 -0.53
C PRO A 130 5.40 6.52 0.69
N GLU A 131 5.40 7.74 1.20
CA GLU A 131 6.10 8.08 2.44
C GLU A 131 5.50 7.29 3.62
N PRO A 132 6.33 6.90 4.61
CA PRO A 132 5.84 6.17 5.77
C PRO A 132 4.76 6.94 6.55
N GLY A 133 3.78 6.22 7.07
CA GLY A 133 2.72 6.79 7.91
C GLY A 133 1.52 7.32 7.13
N MET A 134 0.80 8.25 7.74
CA MET A 134 -0.43 8.83 7.18
C MET A 134 -0.20 10.27 6.69
N PRO A 135 -0.80 10.68 5.56
CA PRO A 135 -0.78 12.07 5.13
C PRO A 135 -1.23 13.03 6.23
N GLN A 136 -0.67 14.24 6.24
CA GLN A 136 -1.03 15.26 7.21
C GLN A 136 -2.55 15.51 7.23
N GLY A 137 -3.14 15.54 8.42
CA GLY A 137 -4.58 15.77 8.61
C GLY A 137 -5.46 14.54 8.37
N THR A 138 -4.87 13.39 8.04
CA THR A 138 -5.56 12.10 8.03
C THR A 138 -5.22 11.31 9.29
N GLY A 139 -6.08 10.36 9.64
CA GLY A 139 -5.89 9.46 10.78
C GLY A 139 -6.51 8.10 10.51
N TYR A 140 -6.16 7.12 11.32
CA TYR A 140 -6.78 5.79 11.27
C TYR A 140 -8.24 5.84 11.68
N ALA A 141 -9.00 4.82 11.26
CA ALA A 141 -10.38 4.67 11.66
C ALA A 141 -10.50 4.63 13.20
N PRO A 142 -11.48 5.34 13.79
CA PRO A 142 -11.70 5.28 15.23
C PRO A 142 -11.99 3.85 15.69
N THR A 143 -11.50 3.52 16.89
CA THR A 143 -11.79 2.25 17.55
C THR A 143 -13.27 2.10 17.87
N GLN A 144 -13.73 0.86 18.09
CA GLN A 144 -15.13 0.61 18.45
C GLN A 144 -15.58 1.41 19.67
N ARG A 145 -14.77 1.39 20.74
CA ARG A 145 -15.05 2.13 21.97
C ARG A 145 -15.18 3.63 21.72
N ALA A 146 -14.40 4.17 20.79
CA ALA A 146 -14.49 5.58 20.42
C ALA A 146 -15.80 5.88 19.66
N TRP A 147 -16.25 4.98 18.77
CA TRP A 147 -17.55 5.07 18.12
C TRP A 147 -18.71 4.97 19.11
N GLU A 148 -18.67 4.06 20.07
CA GLU A 148 -19.72 3.91 21.09
C GLU A 148 -19.88 5.16 21.96
N ALA A 149 -18.80 5.91 22.17
CA ALA A 149 -18.82 7.17 22.90
C ALA A 149 -19.27 8.38 22.06
N ALA A 150 -19.30 8.26 20.73
CA ALA A 150 -19.65 9.35 19.82
C ALA A 150 -21.17 9.46 19.62
N GLU A 151 -21.67 10.69 19.43
CA GLU A 151 -23.09 10.93 19.18
C GLU A 151 -23.55 10.29 17.87
N ALA A 152 -24.61 9.47 17.96
CA ALA A 152 -25.27 8.86 16.81
C ALA A 152 -26.51 9.65 16.42
N VAL A 153 -26.46 10.27 15.23
CA VAL A 153 -27.57 11.04 14.68
C VAL A 153 -28.52 10.08 13.92
N PRO A 154 -29.76 9.88 14.38
CA PRO A 154 -30.70 9.03 13.68
C PRO A 154 -31.18 9.70 12.39
N PHE A 155 -31.45 8.88 11.37
CA PHE A 155 -32.09 9.33 10.13
C PHE A 155 -33.13 8.32 9.64
N ALA A 156 -34.05 8.80 8.82
CA ALA A 156 -35.12 8.00 8.23
C ALA A 156 -35.44 8.47 6.81
N GLY A 157 -36.15 7.63 6.06
CA GLY A 157 -36.47 7.85 4.66
C GLY A 157 -36.75 6.50 3.99
N TRP A 158 -36.22 6.29 2.79
CA TRP A 158 -36.28 4.97 2.15
C TRP A 158 -35.53 3.89 2.95
N ALA A 159 -34.45 4.28 3.64
CA ALA A 159 -33.80 3.48 4.68
C ALA A 159 -33.70 4.26 5.99
N THR A 160 -33.59 3.54 7.10
CA THR A 160 -33.41 4.08 8.45
C THR A 160 -32.04 3.67 8.99
N GLY A 161 -31.51 4.47 9.91
CA GLY A 161 -30.20 4.20 10.46
C GLY A 161 -29.68 5.29 11.37
N THR A 162 -28.38 5.21 11.65
CA THR A 162 -27.63 6.20 12.42
C THR A 162 -26.37 6.61 11.68
N ALA A 163 -25.99 7.88 11.82
CA ALA A 163 -24.75 8.41 11.31
C ALA A 163 -23.93 9.02 12.44
N GLN A 164 -22.62 8.75 12.43
CA GLN A 164 -21.66 9.27 13.40
C GLN A 164 -20.48 9.87 12.64
N HIS A 165 -19.97 11.01 13.10
CA HIS A 165 -18.73 11.58 12.60
C HIS A 165 -17.73 11.75 13.74
N LEU A 166 -16.52 11.25 13.55
CA LEU A 166 -15.47 11.28 14.56
C LEU A 166 -14.09 11.29 13.90
N GLY A 167 -13.25 12.27 14.26
CA GLY A 167 -11.85 12.30 13.84
C GLY A 167 -11.63 12.32 12.31
N GLY A 168 -12.55 12.91 11.55
CA GLY A 168 -12.50 12.92 10.08
C GLY A 168 -13.02 11.63 9.42
N TRP A 169 -13.68 10.77 10.18
CA TRP A 169 -14.35 9.56 9.69
C TRP A 169 -15.85 9.65 9.87
N LEU A 170 -16.57 9.06 8.93
CA LEU A 170 -18.01 8.84 8.98
C LEU A 170 -18.27 7.34 9.21
N LYS A 171 -19.15 7.02 10.15
CA LYS A 171 -19.76 5.69 10.33
C LYS A 171 -21.26 5.79 10.08
N LEU A 172 -21.74 5.05 9.10
CA LEU A 172 -23.16 4.88 8.80
C LEU A 172 -23.58 3.46 9.14
N ARG A 173 -24.62 3.32 9.96
CA ARG A 173 -25.28 2.05 10.23
C ARG A 173 -26.67 2.11 9.63
N LEU A 174 -26.93 1.30 8.62
CA LEU A 174 -28.26 1.08 8.05
C LEU A 174 -28.86 -0.14 8.74
N SER A 175 -30.11 -0.04 9.14
CA SER A 175 -30.84 -1.14 9.79
C SER A 175 -32.20 -1.27 9.14
N ALA A 176 -32.72 -2.50 9.09
CA ALA A 176 -34.09 -2.75 8.69
C ALA A 176 -34.86 -3.47 9.80
N PRO A 177 -36.13 -3.10 10.05
CA PRO A 177 -37.06 -3.92 10.80
C PRO A 177 -37.22 -5.32 10.17
N ASP A 178 -37.71 -6.29 10.95
CA ASP A 178 -37.87 -7.69 10.51
C ASP A 178 -38.75 -7.87 9.27
N ASP A 179 -39.67 -6.95 9.01
CA ASP A 179 -40.61 -6.96 7.88
C ASP A 179 -40.14 -6.15 6.66
N VAL A 180 -38.93 -5.60 6.70
CA VAL A 180 -38.35 -4.77 5.63
C VAL A 180 -37.06 -5.40 5.12
N GLU A 181 -36.89 -5.46 3.80
CA GLU A 181 -35.64 -5.95 3.22
C GLU A 181 -34.47 -5.02 3.62
N PRO A 182 -33.40 -5.52 4.26
CA PRO A 182 -32.25 -4.70 4.61
C PRO A 182 -31.47 -4.28 3.39
N VAL A 183 -30.81 -3.11 3.49
CA VAL A 183 -29.84 -2.68 2.48
C VAL A 183 -28.70 -3.70 2.45
N ARG A 184 -28.42 -4.22 1.26
CA ARG A 184 -27.41 -5.27 1.02
C ARG A 184 -26.10 -4.73 0.47
N GLU A 185 -26.16 -3.61 -0.25
CA GLU A 185 -24.99 -3.00 -0.89
C GLU A 185 -25.10 -1.46 -0.84
N ILE A 186 -23.94 -0.83 -0.68
CA ILE A 186 -23.75 0.62 -0.78
C ILE A 186 -22.65 0.88 -1.81
N GLU A 187 -22.98 1.63 -2.83
CA GLU A 187 -22.05 2.09 -3.86
C GLU A 187 -21.83 3.60 -3.67
N VAL A 188 -20.63 3.99 -3.27
CA VAL A 188 -20.30 5.40 -3.03
C VAL A 188 -19.94 6.06 -4.36
N ILE A 189 -20.74 7.05 -4.77
CA ILE A 189 -20.63 7.77 -6.04
C ILE A 189 -19.76 9.03 -5.89
N GLU A 190 -19.91 9.72 -4.76
CA GLU A 190 -19.16 10.94 -4.44
C GLU A 190 -18.69 10.90 -2.98
N GLY A 191 -17.51 11.44 -2.70
CA GLY A 191 -16.96 11.51 -1.33
C GLY A 191 -16.39 10.18 -0.82
N GLY A 192 -16.31 9.16 -1.68
CA GLY A 192 -15.73 7.87 -1.34
C GLY A 192 -14.21 7.90 -1.25
N SER A 193 -13.67 7.07 -0.35
CA SER A 193 -12.24 6.79 -0.23
C SER A 193 -12.00 5.31 -0.50
N PRO A 194 -10.84 4.93 -1.06
CA PRO A 194 -10.41 3.52 -1.11
C PRO A 194 -10.26 2.89 0.28
N ALA A 195 -10.29 3.68 1.35
CA ALA A 195 -10.34 3.21 2.74
C ALA A 195 -11.74 2.85 3.25
N ALA A 196 -12.77 3.01 2.42
CA ALA A 196 -14.14 2.75 2.83
C ALA A 196 -14.33 1.27 3.17
N MET A 197 -14.63 0.99 4.43
CA MET A 197 -15.01 -0.33 4.92
C MET A 197 -16.50 -0.53 4.78
N ARG A 198 -16.90 -1.67 4.21
CA ARG A 198 -18.30 -2.05 4.00
C ARG A 198 -18.54 -3.43 4.57
N MET A 199 -19.50 -3.53 5.49
CA MET A 199 -19.87 -4.80 6.10
C MET A 199 -21.39 -4.96 6.04
N THR A 200 -21.85 -6.04 5.42
CA THR A 200 -23.27 -6.37 5.37
C THR A 200 -23.56 -7.48 6.38
N THR A 201 -24.61 -7.31 7.18
CA THR A 201 -25.03 -8.27 8.22
C THR A 201 -26.37 -8.90 7.82
N ALA A 202 -26.95 -9.72 8.70
CA ALA A 202 -28.30 -10.23 8.48
C ALA A 202 -29.36 -9.12 8.49
N THR A 203 -29.15 -8.10 9.33
CA THR A 203 -30.12 -7.06 9.70
C THR A 203 -29.86 -5.71 9.03
N GLY A 204 -28.75 -5.55 8.31
CA GLY A 204 -28.41 -4.28 7.68
C GLY A 204 -27.01 -4.22 7.09
N MET A 205 -26.46 -3.00 7.06
CA MET A 205 -25.14 -2.74 6.51
C MET A 205 -24.47 -1.58 7.24
N THR A 206 -23.16 -1.67 7.42
CA THR A 206 -22.32 -0.60 7.96
C THR A 206 -21.34 -0.12 6.90
N LEU A 207 -21.23 1.21 6.75
CA LEU A 207 -20.19 1.88 5.97
C LEU A 207 -19.35 2.75 6.90
N VAL A 208 -18.03 2.55 6.91
CA VAL A 208 -17.08 3.42 7.59
C VAL A 208 -16.10 3.98 6.56
N THR A 209 -16.02 5.30 6.42
CA THR A 209 -15.16 5.95 5.41
C THR A 209 -14.58 7.26 5.93
N PRO A 210 -13.37 7.67 5.52
CA PRO A 210 -12.91 9.03 5.70
C PRO A 210 -13.91 9.99 5.06
N LEU A 211 -14.28 11.04 5.79
CA LEU A 211 -15.10 12.14 5.30
C LEU A 211 -14.80 13.40 6.11
N VAL A 212 -14.26 14.43 5.45
CA VAL A 212 -13.95 15.71 6.11
C VAL A 212 -15.24 16.51 6.30
N VAL A 213 -15.34 17.27 7.39
CA VAL A 213 -16.46 18.19 7.63
C VAL A 213 -16.62 19.14 6.44
N GLY A 214 -17.84 19.26 5.93
CA GLY A 214 -18.17 20.07 4.76
C GLY A 214 -18.12 19.31 3.42
N ALA A 215 -17.42 18.18 3.34
CA ALA A 215 -17.38 17.37 2.12
C ALA A 215 -18.70 16.57 1.96
N PRO A 216 -19.36 16.61 0.78
CA PRO A 216 -20.54 15.80 0.54
C PRO A 216 -20.16 14.32 0.39
N LEU A 217 -21.12 13.46 0.69
CA LEU A 217 -21.08 12.05 0.27
C LEU A 217 -22.39 11.69 -0.41
N MET A 218 -22.30 11.05 -1.57
CA MET A 218 -23.44 10.50 -2.29
C MET A 218 -23.22 9.01 -2.49
N ALA A 219 -24.24 8.21 -2.22
CA ALA A 219 -24.19 6.77 -2.44
C ALA A 219 -25.51 6.22 -2.95
N HIS A 220 -25.44 5.21 -3.80
CA HIS A 220 -26.57 4.37 -4.13
C HIS A 220 -26.69 3.25 -3.11
N LEU A 221 -27.92 3.01 -2.67
CA LEU A 221 -28.29 1.93 -1.75
C LEU A 221 -29.07 0.87 -2.53
N TYR A 222 -28.80 -0.40 -2.25
CA TYR A 222 -29.49 -1.49 -2.93
C TYR A 222 -30.11 -2.48 -1.93
N ARG A 223 -31.38 -2.81 -2.15
CA ARG A 223 -32.13 -3.92 -1.55
C ARG A 223 -32.49 -4.93 -2.63
N LEU A 224 -32.98 -6.11 -2.24
CA LEU A 224 -33.51 -7.08 -3.20
C LEU A 224 -34.78 -6.59 -3.90
N ASP A 225 -35.53 -5.70 -3.27
CA ASP A 225 -36.83 -5.19 -3.74
C ASP A 225 -36.78 -3.76 -4.29
N GLY A 226 -35.61 -3.10 -4.31
CA GLY A 226 -35.49 -1.75 -4.85
C GLY A 226 -34.17 -1.05 -4.57
N GLY A 227 -34.08 0.21 -5.03
CA GLY A 227 -32.91 1.06 -4.88
C GLY A 227 -33.23 2.39 -4.18
N GLY A 228 -32.23 2.92 -3.48
CA GLY A 228 -32.28 4.21 -2.82
C GLY A 228 -31.07 5.07 -3.13
N GLU A 229 -31.17 6.34 -2.81
CA GLU A 229 -30.08 7.31 -2.84
C GLU A 229 -29.88 7.85 -1.43
N LEU A 230 -28.63 7.79 -0.97
CA LEU A 230 -28.16 8.40 0.25
C LEU A 230 -27.39 9.67 -0.11
N GLN A 231 -27.74 10.77 0.55
CA GLN A 231 -26.98 12.01 0.48
C GLN A 231 -26.62 12.51 1.88
N ILE A 232 -25.34 12.84 2.05
CA ILE A 232 -24.80 13.44 3.26
C ILE A 232 -24.33 14.85 2.94
N ARG A 233 -24.80 15.80 3.75
CA ARG A 233 -24.45 17.21 3.69
C ARG A 233 -24.12 17.73 5.08
N TRP A 234 -23.67 18.98 5.14
CA TRP A 234 -23.26 19.64 6.36
C TRP A 234 -23.98 20.97 6.53
N GLN A 235 -24.40 21.27 7.76
CA GLN A 235 -24.86 22.58 8.19
C GLN A 235 -23.96 23.08 9.31
N GLY A 236 -22.91 23.82 8.94
CA GLY A 236 -21.76 24.02 9.84
C GLY A 236 -21.08 22.68 10.11
N GLU A 237 -20.87 22.33 11.37
CA GLU A 237 -20.32 21.03 11.78
C GLU A 237 -21.38 19.93 11.94
N ARG A 238 -22.66 20.25 11.75
CA ARG A 238 -23.74 19.27 11.91
C ARG A 238 -23.95 18.48 10.63
N LEU A 239 -23.88 17.16 10.76
CA LEU A 239 -24.20 16.22 9.70
C LEU A 239 -25.71 16.23 9.38
N GLN A 240 -26.05 16.21 8.10
CA GLN A 240 -27.40 16.07 7.58
C GLN A 240 -27.44 14.85 6.66
N VAL A 241 -28.35 13.93 6.93
CA VAL A 241 -28.50 12.69 6.16
C VAL A 241 -29.88 12.63 5.55
N GLU A 242 -29.91 12.41 4.25
CA GLU A 242 -31.13 12.28 3.47
C GLU A 242 -31.13 10.97 2.70
N VAL A 243 -32.23 10.22 2.78
CA VAL A 243 -32.38 8.94 2.07
C VAL A 243 -33.69 8.93 1.29
N ARG A 244 -33.61 8.79 -0.03
CA ARG A 244 -34.77 8.81 -0.94
C ARG A 244 -34.84 7.55 -1.78
N ALA A 245 -36.05 7.17 -2.19
CA ALA A 245 -36.24 6.09 -3.15
C ALA A 245 -35.71 6.52 -4.53
N ARG A 246 -35.09 5.59 -5.26
CA ARG A 246 -34.73 5.80 -6.67
C ARG A 246 -35.77 5.14 -7.59
N PRO A 247 -36.32 5.87 -8.58
CA PRO A 247 -37.34 5.32 -9.47
C PRO A 247 -36.80 4.25 -10.42
N GLU A 248 -35.51 4.28 -10.74
CA GLU A 248 -34.83 3.32 -11.60
C GLU A 248 -33.71 2.65 -10.79
N ALA A 249 -34.02 1.53 -10.15
CA ALA A 249 -32.97 0.64 -9.66
C ALA A 249 -32.44 -0.13 -10.87
N PRO A 250 -31.16 0.02 -11.26
CA PRO A 250 -30.61 -0.80 -12.33
C PRO A 250 -30.81 -2.29 -11.97
N GLU A 251 -31.06 -3.13 -12.98
CA GLU A 251 -31.06 -4.60 -12.82
C GLU A 251 -29.62 -5.06 -12.48
N ARG A 252 -29.20 -4.81 -11.24
CA ARG A 252 -27.90 -5.20 -10.70
C ARG A 252 -28.09 -6.49 -9.94
N ARG A 253 -27.35 -7.54 -10.34
CA ARG A 253 -27.24 -8.74 -9.50
C ARG A 253 -26.42 -8.39 -8.28
N LEU A 254 -27.08 -8.27 -7.13
CA LEU A 254 -26.41 -8.06 -5.86
C LEU A 254 -25.68 -9.36 -5.48
N THR A 255 -24.36 -9.28 -5.39
CA THR A 255 -23.57 -10.39 -4.84
C THR A 255 -23.44 -10.15 -3.35
N PHE A 256 -24.14 -10.96 -2.56
CA PHE A 256 -24.12 -10.83 -1.12
C PHE A 256 -22.96 -11.63 -0.53
N THR A 257 -21.99 -10.91 0.02
CA THR A 257 -20.93 -11.51 0.80
C THR A 257 -21.32 -11.42 2.27
N ARG A 258 -21.84 -12.52 2.84
CA ARG A 258 -21.95 -12.61 4.31
C ARG A 258 -20.56 -12.49 4.92
N PRO A 259 -20.44 -11.91 6.13
CA PRO A 259 -19.22 -12.04 6.88
C PRO A 259 -18.91 -13.52 7.05
N PRO A 260 -17.67 -13.97 6.82
CA PRO A 260 -17.28 -15.34 7.08
C PRO A 260 -17.64 -15.73 8.51
N ASP A 261 -18.15 -16.95 8.71
CA ASP A 261 -18.54 -17.46 10.04
C ASP A 261 -17.40 -17.32 11.06
N ALA A 262 -16.15 -17.36 10.59
CA ALA A 262 -14.97 -17.12 11.40
C ALA A 262 -14.96 -15.75 12.09
N LEU A 263 -15.37 -14.66 11.41
CA LEU A 263 -15.47 -13.33 12.01
C LEU A 263 -16.58 -13.27 13.06
N CYS A 264 -17.70 -13.92 12.78
CA CYS A 264 -18.83 -14.04 13.70
C CYS A 264 -18.52 -14.85 14.97
N ARG A 265 -17.45 -15.64 15.00
CA ARG A 265 -16.96 -16.28 16.23
C ARG A 265 -16.20 -15.31 17.13
N CYS A 266 -15.69 -14.22 16.57
CA CYS A 266 -14.86 -13.24 17.27
C CYS A 266 -15.68 -12.05 17.81
N ASP A 267 -16.82 -11.74 17.19
CA ASP A 267 -17.71 -10.64 17.57
C ASP A 267 -19.17 -10.92 17.17
N VAL A 268 -20.11 -10.14 17.69
CA VAL A 268 -21.53 -10.23 17.32
C VAL A 268 -21.71 -9.73 15.88
N CYS A 269 -22.16 -10.61 14.97
CA CYS A 269 -22.24 -10.32 13.54
C CYS A 269 -23.05 -9.04 13.22
N ASP A 270 -24.04 -8.71 14.05
CA ASP A 270 -24.99 -7.60 13.81
C ASP A 270 -24.40 -6.21 14.11
N GLU A 271 -23.25 -6.14 14.79
CA GLU A 271 -22.59 -4.88 15.15
C GLU A 271 -21.25 -4.68 14.46
N MET A 272 -20.83 -5.67 13.67
CA MET A 272 -19.52 -5.68 13.05
C MET A 272 -19.42 -4.70 11.87
N TRP A 273 -18.27 -4.02 11.79
CA TRP A 273 -17.77 -3.38 10.57
C TRP A 273 -16.37 -3.89 10.27
N GLY A 274 -15.99 -3.72 9.01
CA GLY A 274 -14.69 -4.08 8.46
C GLY A 274 -14.79 -4.14 6.95
N ASP A 275 -13.69 -4.49 6.30
CA ASP A 275 -13.66 -4.82 4.88
C ASP A 275 -13.59 -6.35 4.72
N ALA A 276 -14.71 -6.94 4.28
CA ALA A 276 -14.80 -8.37 4.04
C ALA A 276 -13.82 -8.86 2.96
N ALA A 277 -13.41 -7.99 2.03
CA ALA A 277 -12.44 -8.34 0.99
C ALA A 277 -11.04 -8.62 1.56
N LEU A 278 -10.72 -8.08 2.74
CA LEU A 278 -9.45 -8.33 3.42
C LEU A 278 -9.40 -9.67 4.14
N PHE A 279 -10.55 -10.32 4.37
CA PHE A 279 -10.62 -11.52 5.19
C PHE A 279 -9.62 -12.61 4.79
N PRO A 280 -9.47 -12.99 3.50
CA PRO A 280 -8.50 -14.03 3.11
C PRO A 280 -7.05 -13.68 3.48
N ALA A 281 -6.65 -12.41 3.30
CA ALA A 281 -5.31 -11.95 3.64
C ALA A 281 -5.10 -11.85 5.16
N CYS A 282 -6.11 -11.37 5.89
CA CYS A 282 -6.09 -11.28 7.34
C CYS A 282 -6.08 -12.65 8.01
N GLU A 283 -6.87 -13.61 7.51
CA GLU A 283 -6.90 -14.98 8.01
C GLU A 283 -5.55 -15.68 7.79
N ALA A 284 -4.94 -15.48 6.62
CA ALA A 284 -3.61 -16.02 6.35
C ALA A 284 -2.54 -15.42 7.29
N ALA A 285 -2.59 -14.11 7.53
CA ALA A 285 -1.63 -13.41 8.39
C ALA A 285 -1.79 -13.72 9.88
N HIS A 286 -3.03 -13.93 10.34
CA HIS A 286 -3.38 -14.08 11.76
C HIS A 286 -4.03 -15.43 12.06
N SER A 287 -3.60 -16.49 11.35
CA SER A 287 -4.12 -17.84 11.56
C SER A 287 -3.78 -18.34 12.97
N GLY A 288 -4.81 -18.72 13.72
CA GLY A 288 -4.67 -19.14 15.12
C GLY A 288 -6.01 -19.45 15.76
N ALA A 289 -5.97 -19.93 17.00
CA ALA A 289 -7.14 -20.15 17.83
C ALA A 289 -7.03 -19.30 19.11
N GLY A 290 -8.17 -18.84 19.62
CA GLY A 290 -8.26 -18.08 20.86
C GLY A 290 -8.51 -16.58 20.66
N GLU A 291 -8.61 -15.87 21.78
CA GLU A 291 -9.00 -14.45 21.83
C GLU A 291 -8.00 -13.53 21.10
N GLU A 292 -6.69 -13.78 21.24
CA GLU A 292 -5.66 -12.97 20.57
C GLU A 292 -5.72 -13.06 19.04
N ALA A 293 -6.00 -14.26 18.50
CA ALA A 293 -6.18 -14.44 17.06
C ALA A 293 -7.44 -13.74 16.55
N CYS A 294 -8.51 -13.76 17.36
CA CYS A 294 -9.74 -13.03 17.06
C CYS A 294 -9.54 -11.51 17.10
N GLU A 295 -8.82 -10.99 18.08
CA GLU A 295 -8.47 -9.56 18.17
C GLU A 295 -7.65 -9.14 16.94
N ALA A 296 -6.64 -9.92 16.57
CA ALA A 296 -5.80 -9.63 15.42
C ALA A 296 -6.56 -9.67 14.09
N LEU A 297 -7.40 -10.68 13.90
CA LEU A 297 -8.25 -10.82 12.73
C LEU A 297 -9.25 -9.65 12.61
N LEU A 298 -9.93 -9.30 13.71
CA LEU A 298 -10.86 -8.17 13.76
C LEU A 298 -10.15 -6.83 13.53
N GLY A 299 -9.00 -6.62 14.17
CA GLY A 299 -8.16 -5.44 13.95
C GLY A 299 -7.78 -5.31 12.48
N CYS A 300 -7.35 -6.42 11.86
CA CYS A 300 -6.95 -6.46 10.46
C CYS A 300 -8.08 -6.04 9.51
N VAL A 301 -9.27 -6.64 9.63
CA VAL A 301 -10.43 -6.29 8.76
C VAL A 301 -10.99 -4.91 9.06
N ARG A 302 -10.73 -4.34 10.24
CA ARG A 302 -11.14 -2.98 10.66
C ARG A 302 -10.12 -1.89 10.31
N HIS A 303 -9.12 -2.22 9.49
CA HIS A 303 -8.04 -1.31 9.08
C HIS A 303 -7.18 -0.80 10.25
N ASP A 304 -7.05 -1.58 11.33
CA ASP A 304 -6.07 -1.27 12.38
C ASP A 304 -4.66 -1.56 11.83
N PRO A 305 -3.78 -0.54 11.73
CA PRO A 305 -2.44 -0.68 11.16
C PRO A 305 -1.54 -1.62 11.97
N LEU A 306 -1.84 -1.87 13.25
CA LEU A 306 -1.07 -2.82 14.07
C LEU A 306 -1.31 -4.27 13.65
N PHE A 307 -2.36 -4.52 12.87
CA PHE A 307 -2.74 -5.84 12.39
C PHE A 307 -2.77 -5.94 10.87
N ALA A 308 -2.20 -4.96 10.16
CA ALA A 308 -2.11 -5.01 8.70
C ALA A 308 -1.37 -6.28 8.22
N PRO A 309 -1.90 -7.00 7.21
CA PRO A 309 -1.20 -8.13 6.62
C PRO A 309 -0.04 -7.61 5.75
N GLY A 310 1.02 -8.40 5.54
CA GLY A 310 2.09 -8.00 4.63
C GLY A 310 1.60 -7.84 3.18
N CYS A 311 2.09 -6.83 2.46
CA CYS A 311 1.79 -6.67 1.04
C CYS A 311 2.65 -7.57 0.15
N PRO A 312 2.09 -8.06 -0.98
CA PRO A 312 2.88 -8.69 -2.03
C PRO A 312 3.97 -7.76 -2.57
N GLU A 313 4.99 -8.34 -3.21
CA GLU A 313 6.06 -7.57 -3.86
C GLU A 313 5.50 -6.55 -4.86
N GLY A 314 6.02 -5.33 -4.83
CA GLY A 314 5.55 -4.22 -5.66
C GLY A 314 4.25 -3.54 -5.20
N GLN A 315 3.64 -4.00 -4.11
CA GLN A 315 2.45 -3.37 -3.52
C GLN A 315 2.74 -2.74 -2.16
N VAL A 316 1.92 -1.75 -1.80
CA VAL A 316 2.05 -0.94 -0.58
C VAL A 316 0.69 -0.71 0.06
N HIS A 317 0.66 -0.53 1.39
CA HIS A 317 -0.55 -0.06 2.07
C HIS A 317 -0.83 1.41 1.76
N ALA A 318 -2.09 1.76 1.57
CA ALA A 318 -2.53 3.13 1.32
C ALA A 318 -3.89 3.45 1.95
N PHE A 319 -4.24 4.74 2.01
CA PHE A 319 -5.53 5.29 2.44
C PHE A 319 -5.95 5.05 3.91
N ALA A 320 -5.08 4.65 4.84
CA ALA A 320 -5.51 4.07 6.13
C ALA A 320 -6.43 2.85 5.93
N SER A 321 -6.15 2.07 4.89
CA SER A 321 -6.66 0.72 4.77
C SER A 321 -5.54 -0.30 4.96
N ASN A 322 -5.95 -1.50 5.33
CA ASN A 322 -5.07 -2.66 5.34
C ASN A 322 -5.02 -3.35 3.97
N ALA A 323 -5.61 -2.73 2.92
CA ALA A 323 -5.50 -3.19 1.55
C ALA A 323 -4.12 -2.85 0.97
N CYS A 324 -3.71 -3.64 -0.01
CA CYS A 324 -2.47 -3.44 -0.74
C CYS A 324 -2.78 -2.91 -2.13
N PHE A 325 -2.01 -1.92 -2.55
CA PHE A 325 -2.18 -1.25 -3.83
C PHE A 325 -0.87 -1.27 -4.61
N THR A 326 -0.96 -1.49 -5.92
CA THR A 326 0.19 -1.33 -6.82
C THR A 326 0.57 0.14 -6.90
N SER A 327 1.84 0.46 -6.70
CA SER A 327 2.33 1.85 -6.89
C SER A 327 2.33 2.21 -8.38
N CYS A 328 2.14 3.48 -8.71
CA CYS A 328 2.07 3.93 -10.11
C CYS A 328 2.64 5.34 -10.31
N ASP A 329 2.98 5.63 -11.55
CA ASP A 329 3.31 6.97 -12.06
C ASP A 329 3.15 7.01 -13.60
N GLU A 330 3.68 8.05 -14.26
CA GLU A 330 3.57 8.20 -15.72
C GLU A 330 4.33 7.11 -16.49
N GLU A 331 5.45 6.62 -15.96
CA GLU A 331 6.25 5.56 -16.59
C GLU A 331 5.70 4.16 -16.26
N ASN A 332 4.94 4.04 -15.18
CA ASN A 332 4.34 2.81 -14.67
C ASN A 332 2.84 3.00 -14.47
N PRO A 333 2.05 3.11 -15.56
CA PRO A 333 0.63 3.32 -15.46
C PRO A 333 -0.08 2.11 -14.88
N CYS A 334 -1.24 2.34 -14.28
CA CYS A 334 -2.08 1.26 -13.76
C CYS A 334 -2.55 0.34 -14.88
N GLU A 335 -2.44 -0.98 -14.66
CA GLU A 335 -3.05 -1.97 -15.57
C GLU A 335 -4.58 -1.80 -15.61
N LYS A 336 -5.18 -1.46 -14.46
CA LYS A 336 -6.62 -1.19 -14.30
C LYS A 336 -6.84 -0.05 -13.31
N GLY A 337 -7.91 0.71 -13.53
CA GLY A 337 -8.31 1.82 -12.68
C GLY A 337 -7.49 3.08 -12.93
N ARG A 338 -7.38 3.93 -11.91
CA ARG A 338 -6.71 5.24 -12.00
C ARG A 338 -5.53 5.34 -11.06
N CYS A 339 -4.47 6.00 -11.52
CA CYS A 339 -3.33 6.33 -10.68
C CYS A 339 -3.71 7.52 -9.77
N THR A 340 -3.79 7.28 -8.47
CA THR A 340 -4.27 8.25 -7.47
C THR A 340 -3.14 8.66 -6.54
N ALA A 341 -2.89 9.96 -6.41
CA ALA A 341 -1.86 10.48 -5.51
C ALA A 341 -2.08 10.01 -4.07
N TRP A 342 -1.00 9.54 -3.43
CA TRP A 342 -1.00 9.07 -2.05
C TRP A 342 0.37 9.28 -1.40
N HIS A 343 0.41 10.09 -0.35
CA HIS A 343 1.56 10.34 0.53
C HIS A 343 2.92 10.51 -0.20
N GLY A 344 3.02 11.53 -1.06
CA GLY A 344 4.25 11.80 -1.83
C GLY A 344 4.49 10.89 -3.04
N ALA A 345 3.61 9.91 -3.27
CA ALA A 345 3.62 8.98 -4.39
C ALA A 345 2.23 8.87 -5.04
N ALA A 346 1.97 7.78 -5.76
CA ALA A 346 0.65 7.43 -6.25
C ALA A 346 0.45 5.90 -6.29
N VAL A 347 -0.81 5.47 -6.19
CA VAL A 347 -1.21 4.05 -6.20
C VAL A 347 -2.42 3.83 -7.10
N CYS A 348 -2.54 2.61 -7.63
CA CYS A 348 -3.64 2.21 -8.49
C CYS A 348 -4.90 1.94 -7.71
N VAL A 349 -5.96 2.69 -7.99
CA VAL A 349 -7.28 2.55 -7.38
C VAL A 349 -8.25 2.10 -8.45
N SER A 350 -8.94 0.99 -8.21
CA SER A 350 -10.03 0.53 -9.07
C SER A 350 -11.15 1.57 -9.13
N GLU A 351 -11.68 1.80 -10.33
CA GLU A 351 -12.96 2.50 -10.46
C GLU A 351 -14.03 1.54 -9.94
N GLY A 352 -14.65 1.92 -8.82
CA GLY A 352 -15.60 1.08 -8.07
C GLY A 352 -16.98 1.03 -8.67
#